data_AF-A0A0M3JC78-F1
#
_entry.id   AF-A0A0M3JC78-F1
#
_cell.length_a   1.000
_cell.length_b   1.000
_cell.length_c   1.000
_cell.angle_alpha   90.00
_cell.angle_beta   90.00
_cell.angle_gamma   90.00
#
_symmetry.space_group_name_H-M   'P 1'
#
loop_
_entity.id
_entity.type
_entity.pdbx_description
1 polymer ?
#
loop_
_entity_poly.entity_id
_entity_poly.type
_entity_poly.pdbx_seq_one_letter_code
_entity_poly.pdbx_strand_id
1 'polypeptide(L)'
;MAFFIFFARIYCYYLQHQRPHEERQIRFSTIDEWYKRGPSEKLASKFRKGACENCGAMTHKLKECFERPRKLGAKWTGEDIAPDEYLQPNLTLKWDAKRDRWNGYDPQTHHQVVEEYEKLEQTRKMLREEKMKEGILDEEDEQQTKAEEAPIQHPQADEDMYADDADMAGVTVDMDSRTRITVRN
;
A
#
# COMPACT_ATOMS: atom_id res chain seq x y z
N MET A 1 4.84 3.13 53.23
CA MET A 1 5.80 3.38 52.14
C MET A 1 6.88 2.29 52.16
N ALA A 2 6.63 1.15 51.52
CA ALA A 2 7.62 0.06 51.44
C ALA A 2 7.31 -0.81 50.21
N PHE A 3 7.55 -0.27 49.01
CA PHE A 3 7.32 -0.98 47.75
C PHE A 3 8.55 -0.97 46.81
N PHE A 4 9.75 -0.68 47.32
CA PHE A 4 10.92 -0.39 46.47
C PHE A 4 12.13 -1.32 46.59
N ILE A 5 12.09 -2.44 47.33
CA ILE A 5 13.30 -3.24 47.59
C ILE A 5 13.09 -4.75 47.43
N PHE A 6 12.63 -5.21 46.26
CA PHE A 6 12.59 -6.65 45.93
C PHE A 6 13.28 -7.01 44.60
N PHE A 7 13.92 -6.07 43.90
CA PHE A 7 14.59 -6.31 42.61
C PHE A 7 16.06 -6.72 42.70
N ALA A 8 16.70 -6.63 43.87
CA ALA A 8 18.16 -6.67 43.99
C ALA A 8 18.70 -7.81 44.88
N ARG A 9 18.07 -8.98 44.86
CA ARG A 9 18.57 -10.11 45.66
C ARG A 9 18.46 -11.46 44.96
N ILE A 10 19.06 -11.55 43.78
CA ILE A 10 19.44 -12.82 43.15
C ILE A 10 20.93 -12.71 42.84
N TYR A 11 21.69 -13.66 43.37
CA TYR A 11 23.15 -13.73 43.33
C TYR A 11 23.69 -13.66 41.90
N CYS A 12 24.07 -12.46 41.45
CA CYS A 12 24.84 -12.27 40.24
C CYS A 12 25.59 -10.94 40.33
N TYR A 13 26.90 -10.99 40.16
CA TYR A 13 27.80 -9.86 40.41
C TYR A 13 27.67 -8.72 39.37
N TYR A 14 26.76 -8.87 38.40
CA TYR A 14 26.39 -7.87 37.41
C TYR A 14 24.88 -7.98 37.17
N LEU A 15 24.19 -6.86 36.90
CA LEU A 15 22.74 -6.73 36.60
C LEU A 15 22.23 -7.57 35.39
N GLN A 16 22.93 -8.63 34.99
CA GLN A 16 22.63 -9.53 33.87
C GLN A 16 21.22 -10.12 33.94
N HIS A 17 20.67 -10.35 35.14
CA HIS A 17 19.31 -10.89 35.34
C HIS A 17 18.20 -9.90 34.98
N GLN A 18 18.53 -8.60 34.84
CA GLN A 18 17.60 -7.60 34.34
C GLN A 18 17.60 -7.54 32.81
N ARG A 19 18.58 -8.16 32.14
CA ARG A 19 18.59 -8.25 30.67
C ARG A 19 17.46 -9.20 30.24
N PRO A 20 16.85 -8.97 29.05
CA PRO A 20 15.85 -9.87 28.51
C PRO A 20 16.41 -11.29 28.39
N HIS A 21 15.76 -12.26 29.05
CA HIS A 21 16.17 -13.66 29.00
C HIS A 21 15.97 -14.22 27.60
N GLU A 22 16.94 -14.99 27.10
CA GLU A 22 16.93 -15.55 25.75
C GLU A 22 15.70 -16.43 25.48
N GLU A 23 15.25 -17.21 26.46
CA GLU A 23 14.06 -18.07 26.35
C GLU A 23 12.76 -17.29 26.12
N ARG A 24 12.70 -16.03 26.58
CA ARG A 24 11.54 -15.14 26.38
C ARG A 24 11.65 -14.31 25.10
N GLN A 25 12.80 -14.36 24.42
CA GLN A 25 13.01 -13.63 23.17
C GLN A 25 12.45 -14.44 22.00
N ILE A 26 11.31 -13.99 21.48
CA ILE A 26 10.77 -14.50 20.23
C ILE A 26 11.64 -13.95 19.10
N ARG A 27 12.21 -14.83 18.27
CA ARG A 27 12.87 -14.42 17.04
C ARG A 27 11.81 -14.00 16.04
N PHE A 28 11.79 -12.71 15.73
CA PHE A 28 10.93 -12.16 14.69
C PHE A 28 11.66 -12.17 13.36
N SER A 29 10.92 -12.36 12.27
CA SER A 29 11.46 -12.19 10.92
C SER A 29 11.83 -10.72 10.67
N THR A 30 12.78 -10.50 9.76
CA THR A 30 13.25 -9.17 9.39
C THR A 30 12.22 -8.40 8.55
N ILE A 31 12.42 -7.10 8.36
CA ILE A 31 11.49 -6.24 7.59
C ILE A 31 11.47 -6.65 6.10
N ASP A 32 12.62 -7.09 5.59
CA ASP A 32 12.79 -7.47 4.18
C ASP A 32 12.20 -8.86 3.86
N GLU A 33 11.92 -9.66 4.89
CA GLU A 33 11.38 -11.01 4.74
C GLU A 33 9.85 -10.99 4.67
N TRP A 34 9.33 -11.08 3.44
CA TRP A 34 7.90 -11.24 3.18
C TRP A 34 7.58 -12.51 2.36
N TYR A 35 6.30 -12.86 2.30
CA TYR A 35 5.80 -13.96 1.49
C TYR A 35 6.10 -13.75 0.00
N LYS A 36 6.51 -14.82 -0.69
CA LYS A 36 6.81 -14.77 -2.12
C LYS A 36 5.50 -14.74 -2.91
N ARG A 37 5.24 -13.66 -3.65
CA ARG A 37 4.04 -13.53 -4.47
C ARG A 37 4.30 -14.04 -5.89
N GLY A 38 3.24 -14.55 -6.52
CA GLY A 38 3.27 -15.05 -7.89
C GLY A 38 3.57 -16.55 -8.03
N PRO A 39 3.38 -17.10 -9.24
CA PRO A 39 3.70 -18.50 -9.53
C PRO A 39 5.21 -18.71 -9.72
N SER A 40 5.66 -19.96 -9.59
CA SER A 40 6.99 -20.35 -10.01
C SER A 40 7.10 -20.33 -11.54
N GLU A 41 8.29 -20.02 -12.05
CA GLU A 41 8.57 -20.06 -13.49
C GLU A 41 8.59 -21.49 -14.06
N LYS A 42 8.63 -22.52 -13.20
CA LYS A 42 8.73 -23.91 -13.62
C LYS A 42 7.36 -24.47 -13.98
N LEU A 43 7.16 -24.71 -15.27
CA LEU A 43 5.97 -25.37 -15.82
C LEU A 43 6.24 -26.86 -16.02
N ALA A 44 5.31 -27.70 -15.54
CA ALA A 44 5.31 -29.11 -15.85
C ALA A 44 4.51 -29.38 -17.11
N SER A 45 5.03 -30.22 -18.01
CA SER A 45 4.35 -30.60 -19.25
C SER A 45 3.37 -31.77 -19.10
N LYS A 46 3.40 -32.47 -17.95
CA LYS A 46 2.56 -33.63 -17.68
C LYS A 46 1.93 -33.54 -16.29
N PHE A 47 0.71 -34.07 -16.18
CA PHE A 47 0.00 -34.15 -14.92
C PHE A 47 0.74 -35.05 -13.92
N ARG A 48 0.96 -34.54 -12.72
CA ARG A 48 1.63 -35.25 -11.61
C ARG A 48 0.59 -35.86 -10.67
N LYS A 49 0.85 -37.07 -10.18
CA LYS A 49 -0.06 -37.74 -9.23
C LYS A 49 -0.09 -36.93 -7.92
N GLY A 50 -1.29 -36.57 -7.47
CA GLY A 50 -1.48 -35.74 -6.27
C GLY A 50 -1.62 -34.24 -6.56
N ALA A 51 -1.52 -33.82 -7.83
CA ALA A 51 -1.83 -32.46 -8.22
C ALA A 51 -3.33 -32.15 -8.16
N CYS A 52 -3.66 -30.87 -8.12
CA CYS A 52 -5.02 -30.37 -8.28
C CYS A 52 -5.63 -30.89 -9.59
N GLU A 53 -6.80 -31.51 -9.51
CA GLU A 53 -7.42 -32.14 -10.68
C GLU A 53 -7.91 -31.12 -11.72
N ASN A 54 -8.09 -29.85 -11.32
CA ASN A 54 -8.53 -28.76 -12.17
C ASN A 54 -7.38 -28.17 -12.99
N CYS A 55 -6.36 -27.61 -12.34
CA CYS A 55 -5.27 -26.85 -12.98
C CYS A 55 -3.96 -27.64 -13.10
N GLY A 56 -3.76 -28.72 -12.33
CA GLY A 56 -2.54 -29.52 -12.37
C GLY A 56 -1.37 -29.02 -11.51
N ALA A 57 -1.55 -27.96 -10.72
CA ALA A 57 -0.56 -27.52 -9.73
C ALA A 57 -0.53 -28.45 -8.50
N MET A 58 0.63 -28.61 -7.87
CA MET A 58 0.83 -29.52 -6.72
C MET A 58 0.58 -28.87 -5.34
N THR A 59 0.47 -27.55 -5.25
CA THR A 59 0.50 -26.87 -3.95
C THR A 59 -0.85 -26.82 -3.24
N HIS A 60 -1.94 -26.93 -3.99
CA HIS A 60 -3.31 -26.78 -3.48
C HIS A 60 -4.24 -27.91 -3.97
N LYS A 61 -5.41 -28.01 -3.34
CA LYS A 61 -6.45 -29.00 -3.69
C LYS A 61 -7.49 -28.39 -4.62
N LEU A 62 -8.29 -29.23 -5.28
CA LEU A 62 -9.33 -28.79 -6.21
C LEU A 62 -10.32 -27.75 -5.63
N LYS A 63 -10.66 -27.85 -4.34
CA LYS A 63 -11.58 -26.91 -3.68
C LYS A 63 -11.00 -25.51 -3.47
N GLU A 64 -9.67 -25.41 -3.41
CA GLU A 64 -8.92 -24.19 -3.14
C GLU A 64 -8.19 -23.70 -4.40
N CYS A 65 -8.67 -24.13 -5.57
CA CYS A 65 -8.05 -23.79 -6.84
C CYS A 65 -8.29 -22.32 -7.19
N PHE A 66 -7.22 -21.63 -7.57
CA PHE A 66 -7.27 -20.23 -8.02
C PHE A 66 -7.80 -20.08 -9.45
N GLU A 67 -7.79 -21.16 -10.22
CA GLU A 67 -8.33 -21.16 -11.57
C GLU A 67 -9.83 -21.43 -11.58
N ARG A 68 -10.50 -20.90 -12.61
CA ARG A 68 -11.90 -21.19 -12.88
C ARG A 68 -12.13 -22.72 -12.94
N PRO A 69 -13.15 -23.26 -12.25
CA PRO A 69 -13.48 -24.68 -12.36
C PRO A 69 -13.78 -25.09 -13.80
N ARG A 70 -12.99 -26.04 -14.33
CA ARG A 70 -13.13 -26.58 -15.69
C ARG A 70 -14.12 -27.75 -15.69
N LYS A 71 -14.82 -27.97 -16.81
CA LYS A 71 -15.72 -29.13 -16.99
C LYS A 71 -14.94 -30.44 -17.06
N LEU A 72 -13.83 -30.42 -17.79
CA LEU A 72 -12.81 -31.47 -17.82
C LEU A 72 -11.53 -30.82 -17.30
N GLY A 73 -11.06 -31.25 -16.14
CA GLY A 73 -9.84 -30.73 -15.52
C GLY A 73 -8.57 -31.34 -16.12
N ALA A 74 -7.42 -30.73 -15.79
CA ALA A 74 -6.09 -31.14 -16.23
C ALA A 74 -5.75 -32.61 -15.92
N LYS A 75 -6.43 -33.25 -14.95
CA LYS A 75 -6.27 -34.68 -14.66
C LYS A 75 -6.60 -35.58 -15.86
N TRP A 76 -7.59 -35.22 -16.67
CA TRP A 76 -8.04 -36.06 -17.79
C TRP A 76 -7.52 -35.55 -19.15
N THR A 77 -7.45 -34.24 -19.35
CA THR A 77 -6.98 -33.66 -20.61
C THR A 77 -5.46 -33.57 -20.68
N GLY A 78 -4.79 -33.34 -19.55
CA GLY A 78 -3.34 -33.09 -19.51
C GLY A 78 -2.92 -31.79 -20.20
N GLU A 79 -3.88 -30.95 -20.58
CA GLU A 79 -3.70 -29.68 -21.29
C GLU A 79 -3.78 -28.50 -20.30
N ASP A 80 -3.07 -27.42 -20.61
CA ASP A 80 -3.03 -26.17 -19.83
C ASP A 80 -2.73 -26.40 -18.33
N ILE A 81 -1.55 -26.95 -18.05
CA ILE A 81 -1.06 -27.18 -16.69
C ILE A 81 -0.51 -25.89 -16.10
N ALA A 82 -1.07 -25.49 -14.96
CA ALA A 82 -0.61 -24.33 -14.21
C ALA A 82 0.79 -24.53 -13.62
N PRO A 83 1.59 -23.46 -13.51
CA PRO A 83 2.83 -23.48 -12.74
C PRO A 83 2.55 -23.74 -11.26
N ASP A 84 3.49 -24.37 -10.56
CA ASP A 84 3.40 -24.55 -9.10
C ASP A 84 3.66 -23.21 -8.38
N GLU A 85 2.96 -22.96 -7.28
CA GLU A 85 3.18 -21.82 -6.40
C GLU A 85 4.42 -22.01 -5.49
N TYR A 86 4.95 -20.91 -4.95
CA TYR A 86 6.05 -20.97 -4.00
C TYR A 86 5.63 -21.55 -2.66
N LEU A 87 6.50 -22.39 -2.07
CA LEU A 87 6.37 -22.80 -0.67
C LEU A 87 6.63 -21.59 0.23
N GLN A 88 5.59 -21.18 0.94
CA GLN A 88 5.65 -20.00 1.80
C GLN A 88 6.36 -20.32 3.13
N PRO A 89 7.29 -19.46 3.58
CA PRO A 89 7.91 -19.61 4.89
C PRO A 89 6.93 -19.26 6.02
N ASN A 90 7.11 -19.86 7.19
CA ASN A 90 6.37 -19.49 8.40
C ASN A 90 7.02 -18.27 9.05
N LEU A 91 6.52 -17.07 8.73
CA LEU A 91 7.01 -15.80 9.24
C LEU A 91 6.44 -15.49 10.63
N THR A 92 7.32 -15.23 11.59
CA THR A 92 6.96 -14.80 12.95
C THR A 92 7.08 -13.27 13.04
N LEU A 93 5.97 -12.58 12.81
CA LEU A 93 5.94 -11.11 12.79
C LEU A 93 5.33 -10.52 14.07
N LYS A 94 5.75 -9.30 14.42
CA LYS A 94 5.16 -8.49 15.50
C LYS A 94 3.79 -7.95 15.10
N TRP A 95 3.06 -7.37 16.05
CA TRP A 95 1.72 -6.79 15.81
C TRP A 95 1.71 -5.71 14.73
N ASP A 96 2.71 -4.83 14.76
CA ASP A 96 2.90 -3.74 13.80
C ASP A 96 3.31 -4.28 12.42
N ALA A 97 4.35 -5.10 12.39
CA ALA A 97 4.84 -5.73 11.16
C ALA A 97 3.79 -6.57 10.41
N LYS A 98 2.80 -7.17 11.09
CA LYS A 98 1.69 -7.87 10.40
C LYS A 98 0.71 -6.92 9.70
N ARG A 99 0.59 -5.68 10.18
CA ARG A 99 -0.36 -4.67 9.70
C ARG A 99 0.29 -3.58 8.87
N ASP A 100 1.60 -3.62 8.74
CA ASP A 100 2.32 -2.70 7.88
C ASP A 100 1.74 -2.78 6.46
N ARG A 101 1.24 -1.62 6.00
CA ARG A 101 0.60 -1.46 4.70
C ARG A 101 1.62 -1.66 3.57
N TRP A 102 2.90 -1.43 3.85
CA TRP A 102 3.99 -1.47 2.87
C TRP A 102 4.74 -2.80 2.87
N ASN A 103 4.16 -3.86 3.44
CA ASN A 103 4.74 -5.19 3.43
C ASN A 103 4.94 -5.74 2.01
N GLY A 104 6.19 -6.08 1.68
CA GLY A 104 6.58 -6.57 0.36
C GLY A 104 6.66 -5.47 -0.72
N TYR A 105 6.85 -4.22 -0.30
CA TYR A 105 7.15 -3.12 -1.21
C TYR A 105 8.52 -3.31 -1.87
N ASP A 106 8.57 -3.23 -3.20
CA ASP A 106 9.82 -3.24 -3.95
C ASP A 106 10.32 -1.79 -4.13
N PRO A 107 11.49 -1.41 -3.59
CA PRO A 107 12.06 -0.07 -3.74
C PRO A 107 12.20 0.39 -5.20
N GLN A 108 12.31 -0.54 -6.16
CA GLN A 108 12.39 -0.20 -7.59
C GLN A 108 11.08 0.41 -8.11
N THR A 109 9.93 0.07 -7.52
CA THR A 109 8.63 0.63 -7.94
C THR A 109 8.54 2.13 -7.68
N HIS A 110 9.32 2.67 -6.72
CA HIS A 110 9.40 4.11 -6.47
C HIS A 110 9.93 4.90 -7.67
N HIS A 111 10.72 4.25 -8.55
CA HIS A 111 11.25 4.89 -9.75
C HIS A 111 10.13 5.39 -10.68
N GLN A 112 8.98 4.70 -10.73
CA GLN A 112 7.83 5.12 -11.54
C GLN A 112 7.29 6.48 -11.08
N VAL A 113 7.25 6.71 -9.77
CA VAL A 113 6.82 7.99 -9.19
C VAL A 113 7.78 9.10 -9.62
N VAL A 114 9.09 8.84 -9.52
CA VAL A 114 10.12 9.80 -9.96
C VAL A 114 9.95 10.14 -11.43
N GLU A 115 9.77 9.14 -12.30
CA GLU A 115 9.51 9.36 -13.73
C GLU A 115 8.23 10.16 -14.01
N GLU A 116 7.17 9.95 -13.23
CA GLU A 116 5.93 10.72 -13.34
C GLU A 116 6.16 12.20 -13.00
N TYR A 117 6.88 12.47 -11.92
CA TYR A 117 7.27 13.84 -11.55
C TYR A 117 8.17 14.49 -12.60
N GLU A 118 9.16 13.78 -13.12
CA GLU A 118 10.02 14.28 -14.19
C GLU A 118 9.22 14.66 -15.44
N LYS A 119 8.21 13.86 -15.82
CA LYS A 119 7.31 14.18 -16.95
C LYS A 119 6.46 15.42 -16.65
N LEU A 120 5.94 15.56 -15.42
CA LEU A 120 5.16 16.73 -15.01
C LEU A 120 6.01 18.01 -15.01
N GLU A 121 7.26 17.95 -14.58
CA GLU A 121 8.18 19.08 -14.63
C GLU A 121 8.51 19.46 -16.08
N GLN A 122 8.74 18.48 -16.95
CA GLN A 122 8.96 18.73 -18.37
C GLN A 122 7.75 19.40 -19.02
N THR A 123 6.52 18.93 -18.78
CA THR A 123 5.32 19.56 -19.33
C THR A 123 5.09 20.96 -18.76
N ARG A 124 5.31 21.17 -17.46
CA ARG A 124 5.23 22.49 -16.82
C ARG A 124 6.21 23.47 -17.45
N LYS A 125 7.44 23.02 -17.72
CA LYS A 125 8.47 23.81 -18.40
C LYS A 125 8.08 24.16 -19.82
N MET A 126 7.60 23.20 -20.61
CA MET A 126 7.14 23.44 -21.99
C MET A 126 5.98 24.44 -22.04
N LEU A 127 5.00 24.30 -21.15
CA LEU A 127 3.86 25.21 -21.07
C LEU A 127 4.29 26.62 -20.66
N ARG A 128 5.28 26.75 -19.77
CA ARG A 128 5.88 28.04 -19.43
C ARG A 128 6.60 28.66 -20.64
N GLU A 129 7.38 27.87 -21.38
CA GLU A 129 8.07 28.33 -22.59
C GLU A 129 7.08 28.76 -23.70
N GLU A 130 5.95 28.06 -23.86
CA GLU A 130 4.89 28.44 -24.79
C GLU A 130 4.23 29.77 -24.40
N LYS A 131 3.87 29.93 -23.12
CA LYS A 131 3.34 31.19 -22.59
C LYS A 131 4.32 32.37 -22.74
N MET A 132 5.63 32.13 -22.59
CA MET A 132 6.67 33.16 -22.81
C MET A 132 6.71 33.57 -24.29
N LYS A 133 6.60 32.60 -25.22
CA LYS A 133 6.59 32.86 -26.66
C LYS A 133 5.35 33.61 -27.13
N GLU A 134 4.20 33.33 -26.52
CA GLU A 134 2.94 34.03 -26.82
C GLU A 134 2.91 35.46 -26.26
N GLY A 135 3.91 35.85 -25.45
CA GLY A 135 4.05 37.22 -24.93
C GLY A 135 3.00 37.61 -23.90
N ILE A 136 2.36 36.61 -23.27
CA ILE A 136 1.29 36.78 -22.27
C ILE A 136 1.86 36.82 -20.84
N LEU A 137 3.13 36.45 -20.63
CA LEU A 137 3.73 36.43 -19.30
C LEU A 137 4.25 37.83 -18.90
N ASP A 138 3.53 38.48 -18.00
CA ASP A 138 3.97 39.66 -17.27
C ASP A 138 4.97 39.27 -16.15
N GLU A 139 5.88 40.18 -15.76
CA GLU A 139 6.91 39.95 -14.72
C GLU A 139 6.33 39.55 -13.34
N GLU A 140 5.03 39.76 -13.11
CA GLU A 140 4.30 39.39 -11.89
C GLU A 140 3.99 37.88 -11.83
N ASP A 141 3.73 37.22 -12.97
CA ASP A 141 3.45 35.76 -13.05
C ASP A 141 4.72 34.91 -12.84
N GLU A 142 5.90 35.45 -13.18
CA GLU A 142 7.19 34.79 -12.90
C GLU A 142 7.46 34.68 -11.39
N GLN A 143 6.97 35.61 -10.56
CA GLN A 143 7.13 35.57 -9.11
C GLN A 143 6.20 34.57 -8.44
N GLN A 144 4.94 34.45 -8.91
CA GLN A 144 3.99 33.44 -8.43
C GLN A 144 4.40 32.01 -8.81
N THR A 145 4.87 31.80 -10.05
CA THR A 145 5.28 30.46 -10.49
C THR A 145 6.58 29.96 -9.83
N LYS A 146 7.50 30.87 -9.45
CA LYS A 146 8.67 30.54 -8.60
C LYS A 146 8.30 30.20 -7.16
N ALA A 147 7.24 30.81 -6.61
CA ALA A 147 6.74 30.48 -5.28
C ALA A 147 6.09 29.09 -5.23
N GLU A 148 5.43 28.66 -6.31
CA GLU A 148 4.90 27.29 -6.48
C GLU A 148 5.94 26.23 -6.88
N GLU A 149 7.17 26.61 -7.23
CA GLU A 149 8.31 25.70 -7.47
C GLU A 149 9.18 25.49 -6.23
N ALA A 150 8.94 26.24 -5.16
CA ALA A 150 9.54 25.93 -3.87
C ALA A 150 9.03 24.55 -3.39
N PRO A 151 9.90 23.72 -2.78
CA PRO A 151 9.44 22.45 -2.20
C PRO A 151 8.28 22.75 -1.27
N ILE A 152 7.19 21.97 -1.39
CA ILE A 152 5.99 22.08 -0.55
C ILE A 152 6.41 21.81 0.90
N GLN A 153 6.92 22.83 1.58
CA GLN A 153 6.89 22.92 3.02
C GLN A 153 5.44 23.28 3.32
N HIS A 154 4.69 22.34 3.90
CA HIS A 154 3.38 22.63 4.47
C HIS A 154 3.53 23.92 5.29
N PRO A 155 2.95 25.06 4.87
CA PRO A 155 2.86 26.20 5.74
C PRO A 155 1.97 25.73 6.90
N GLN A 156 2.37 25.98 8.14
CA GLN A 156 1.41 25.99 9.24
C GLN A 156 0.45 27.13 8.95
N ALA A 157 -0.56 26.86 8.13
CA ALA A 157 -1.70 27.73 7.94
C ALA A 157 -2.50 27.61 9.23
N ASP A 158 -2.46 28.67 10.02
CA ASP A 158 -3.23 28.81 11.24
C ASP A 158 -4.72 28.52 10.91
N GLU A 159 -5.33 27.62 11.70
CA GLU A 159 -6.69 27.06 11.54
C GLU A 159 -7.83 28.10 11.53
N ASP A 160 -7.49 29.38 11.68
CA ASP A 160 -8.42 30.47 11.97
C ASP A 160 -8.97 31.14 10.69
N MET A 161 -8.36 30.89 9.52
CA MET A 161 -8.72 31.55 8.25
C MET A 161 -9.87 30.86 7.50
N TYR A 162 -10.23 29.62 7.87
CA TYR A 162 -11.18 28.80 7.11
C TYR A 162 -12.66 28.97 7.56
N ALA A 163 -12.92 29.86 8.51
CA ALA A 163 -14.27 30.03 9.07
C ALA A 163 -15.14 31.04 8.30
N ASP A 164 -14.54 31.98 7.54
CA ASP A 164 -15.30 33.09 6.93
C ASP A 164 -15.74 32.84 5.46
N ASP A 165 -15.12 31.88 4.75
CA ASP A 165 -15.44 31.59 3.34
C ASP A 165 -16.37 30.36 3.15
N ALA A 166 -16.86 29.76 4.23
CA ALA A 166 -17.81 28.65 4.17
C ALA A 166 -19.25 29.16 4.01
N ASP A 167 -19.70 29.35 2.77
CA ASP A 167 -21.11 29.52 2.47
C ASP A 167 -21.91 28.33 3.06
N MET A 168 -22.85 28.61 3.96
CA MET A 168 -23.76 27.63 4.58
C MET A 168 -24.52 26.85 3.51
N ALA A 169 -24.04 25.64 3.20
CA ALA A 169 -24.71 24.73 2.28
C ALA A 169 -26.05 24.29 2.87
N GLY A 170 -27.15 24.90 2.38
CA GLY A 170 -28.50 24.54 2.81
C GLY A 170 -29.59 25.58 2.56
N VAL A 171 -29.26 26.82 2.16
CA VAL A 171 -30.27 27.85 1.86
C VAL A 171 -30.42 28.06 0.36
N THR A 172 -30.82 27.01 -0.36
CA THR A 172 -31.51 27.22 -1.65
C THR A 172 -32.99 27.30 -1.35
N VAL A 173 -33.43 28.50 -1.01
CA VAL A 173 -34.86 28.84 -1.11
C VAL A 173 -35.14 28.89 -2.61
N ASP A 174 -35.64 27.79 -3.16
CA ASP A 174 -36.13 27.75 -4.54
C ASP A 174 -37.36 28.67 -4.62
N MET A 175 -37.09 29.95 -4.86
CA MET A 175 -38.03 31.05 -5.05
C MET A 175 -38.64 31.02 -6.46
N ASP A 176 -38.82 29.84 -7.06
CA ASP A 176 -39.54 29.67 -8.29
C ASP A 176 -40.71 28.69 -8.09
N SER A 177 -41.90 29.30 -8.07
CA SER A 177 -43.23 28.75 -7.79
C SER A 177 -43.74 27.68 -8.79
N ARG A 178 -42.90 26.73 -9.26
CA ARG A 178 -43.26 25.87 -10.40
C ARG A 178 -43.05 24.36 -10.26
N THR A 179 -42.55 23.82 -9.15
CA THR A 179 -42.49 22.36 -8.95
C THR A 179 -43.48 21.88 -7.89
N ARG A 180 -44.69 21.55 -8.35
CA ARG A 180 -45.72 20.86 -7.58
C ARG A 180 -45.25 19.43 -7.29
N ILE A 181 -44.73 19.19 -6.09
CA ILE A 181 -44.36 17.85 -5.61
C ILE A 181 -45.65 17.10 -5.24
N THR A 182 -46.02 16.08 -6.01
CA THR A 182 -47.08 15.13 -5.62
C THR A 182 -46.46 13.90 -4.99
N VAL A 183 -46.79 13.64 -3.72
CA VAL A 183 -46.44 12.40 -3.00
C VAL A 183 -47.35 11.27 -3.49
N ARG A 184 -46.79 10.14 -3.91
CA ARG A 184 -47.55 8.92 -4.23
C ARG A 184 -47.61 8.01 -2.99
N ASN A 185 -48.80 7.46 -2.72
CA ASN A 185 -49.03 6.43 -1.70
C ASN A 185 -48.34 5.11 -2.03
#